data_AF-A0A644UCV5-F1
#
_entry.id   AF-A0A644UCV5-F1
#
_cell.length_a   1.000
_cell.length_b   1.000
_cell.length_c   1.000
_cell.angle_alpha   90.00
_cell.angle_beta   90.00
_cell.angle_gamma   90.00
#
_symmetry.space_group_name_H-M   'P 1'
#
loop_
_entity.id
_entity.type
_entity.pdbx_description
1 polymer ?
#
loop_
_entity_poly.entity_id
_entity_poly.type
_entity_poly.pdbx_seq_one_letter_code
_entity_poly.pdbx_strand_id
1 'polypeptide(L)'
;MRWLICIFTATALLVSACGNLGMKKDTPSIAVIDWQKAMKAHPKYKRLTQSTEAVERATRLRDEQLSLGRKQLQLLDNLTKMKLTGKQNYTEAEFATRMAERETAENARLRKLERAAIREADAQLAKDKDAVEEVYRLPIVNLRIKLESVKMTTSARAAVVKELDDVLQARENDLAGIARKRNELVDKKMAPEMVAAHKSMADYAKELQAELLGKSMGIQGTTAEQLKQGPAELEKLIASMDKQIDLKKQSHDKLLDSINSDIESALKKVTLHKKYVLVLKDVKANISGVDVTDDVCTEIKNIAN
;
A
#
# COMPACT_ATOMS: atom_id res chain seq x y z
N MET A 1 79.82 93.99 -7.58
CA MET A 1 79.27 92.65 -7.88
C MET A 1 78.81 91.96 -6.60
N ARG A 2 77.73 92.50 -6.02
CA ARG A 2 77.03 92.06 -4.82
C ARG A 2 75.58 91.85 -5.24
N TRP A 3 75.28 90.80 -6.03
CA TRP A 3 73.91 90.47 -6.47
C TRP A 3 73.81 89.10 -7.18
N LEU A 4 74.46 88.08 -6.60
CA LEU A 4 74.36 86.65 -6.95
C LEU A 4 74.92 85.86 -5.73
N ILE A 5 74.51 86.15 -4.50
CA ILE A 5 73.17 85.91 -3.96
C ILE A 5 72.71 84.47 -4.20
N CYS A 6 72.97 83.68 -3.17
CA CYS A 6 71.92 83.10 -2.33
C CYS A 6 71.06 81.96 -2.86
N ILE A 7 71.38 81.33 -4.00
CA ILE A 7 70.66 80.09 -4.41
C ILE A 7 71.39 78.81 -3.95
N PHE A 8 72.73 78.80 -3.89
CA PHE A 8 73.46 77.57 -3.50
C PHE A 8 73.68 77.39 -2.00
N THR A 9 73.43 78.43 -1.19
CA THR A 9 73.54 78.40 0.27
C THR A 9 72.26 77.94 0.98
N ALA A 10 71.24 77.45 0.25
CA ALA A 10 69.94 77.07 0.79
C ALA A 10 69.60 75.56 0.70
N THR A 11 70.41 74.73 0.02
CA THR A 11 70.07 73.31 -0.23
C THR A 11 70.97 72.27 0.46
N ALA A 12 72.03 72.66 1.16
CA ALA A 12 72.90 71.73 1.90
C ALA A 12 72.67 71.73 3.43
N LEU A 13 71.74 72.54 3.94
CA LEU A 13 71.45 72.75 5.36
C LEU A 13 70.20 72.01 5.87
N LEU A 14 69.75 70.97 5.16
CA LEU A 14 68.55 70.17 5.48
C LEU A 14 68.80 68.65 5.55
N VAL A 15 70.04 68.21 5.81
CA VAL A 15 70.27 66.85 6.35
C VAL A 15 70.29 66.95 7.87
N SER A 16 69.10 67.24 8.38
CA SER A 16 68.75 67.23 9.78
C SER A 16 68.96 65.86 10.38
N ALA A 17 69.56 65.87 11.57
CA ALA A 17 69.31 64.94 12.65
C ALA A 17 67.92 64.29 12.59
N CYS A 18 67.89 62.96 12.50
CA CYS A 18 66.82 62.08 12.96
C CYS A 18 67.36 60.64 12.97
N GLY A 19 68.28 60.37 13.90
CA GLY A 19 68.55 59.01 14.34
C GLY A 19 67.30 58.49 15.05
N ASN A 20 66.47 57.75 14.32
CA ASN A 20 65.26 57.14 14.85
C ASN A 20 65.64 55.93 15.72
N LEU A 21 65.81 56.17 17.02
CA LEU A 21 65.74 55.14 18.05
C LEU A 21 64.44 54.37 17.85
N GLY A 22 64.57 53.07 17.59
CA GLY A 22 63.45 52.15 17.39
C GLY A 22 62.57 52.03 18.63
N MET A 23 61.65 52.97 18.79
CA MET A 23 60.39 52.77 19.50
C MET A 23 59.62 51.68 18.75
N LYS A 24 59.67 50.44 19.23
CA LYS A 24 58.69 49.43 18.83
C LYS A 24 57.32 49.90 19.32
N LYS A 25 56.52 50.40 18.37
CA LYS A 25 55.07 50.50 18.49
C LYS A 25 54.53 49.12 18.87
N ASP A 26 53.79 49.05 19.97
CA ASP A 26 52.91 47.93 20.28
C ASP A 26 51.84 47.84 19.19
N THR A 27 52.19 47.14 18.10
CA THR A 27 51.21 46.66 17.14
C THR A 27 50.41 45.57 17.85
N PRO A 28 49.07 45.59 17.81
CA PRO A 28 48.28 44.56 18.46
C PRO A 28 48.63 43.20 17.84
N SER A 29 49.42 42.41 18.54
CA SER A 29 49.86 41.11 18.05
C SER A 29 48.66 40.17 18.07
N ILE A 30 48.27 39.69 16.89
CA ILE A 30 47.22 38.69 16.68
C ILE A 30 47.85 37.32 16.87
N ALA A 31 47.25 36.46 17.70
CA ALA A 31 47.66 35.07 17.86
C ALA A 31 46.75 34.13 17.09
N VAL A 32 47.33 33.09 16.49
CA VAL A 32 46.62 32.08 15.70
C VAL A 32 46.81 30.72 16.36
N ILE A 33 45.72 29.97 16.49
CA ILE A 33 45.75 28.60 16.98
C ILE A 33 45.04 27.65 16.00
N ASP A 34 45.68 26.52 15.71
CA ASP A 34 45.03 25.36 15.11
C ASP A 34 44.31 24.56 16.21
N TRP A 35 43.00 24.68 16.24
CA TRP A 35 42.15 24.07 17.26
C TRP A 35 42.16 22.54 17.15
N GLN A 36 42.28 22.02 15.92
CA GLN A 36 42.27 20.59 15.65
C GLN A 36 43.57 19.93 16.13
N LYS A 37 44.72 20.59 15.94
CA LYS A 37 46.02 20.13 16.46
C LYS A 37 46.07 20.19 17.99
N ALA A 38 45.51 21.24 18.60
CA ALA A 38 45.37 21.37 20.05
C ALA A 38 44.47 20.28 20.66
N MET A 39 43.33 19.98 20.01
CA MET A 39 42.45 18.88 20.42
C MET A 39 43.13 17.51 20.35
N LYS A 40 43.90 17.24 19.29
CA LYS A 40 44.64 15.97 19.14
C LYS A 40 45.73 15.79 20.20
N ALA A 41 46.32 16.89 20.67
CA ALA A 41 47.32 16.88 21.74
C ALA A 41 46.72 16.63 23.14
N HIS A 42 45.40 16.69 23.29
CA HIS A 42 44.72 16.57 24.57
C HIS A 42 44.72 15.13 25.10
N PRO A 43 45.00 14.88 26.40
CA PRO A 43 45.06 13.54 27.00
C PRO A 43 43.73 12.76 26.89
N LYS A 44 42.59 13.48 26.92
CA LYS A 44 41.24 12.89 26.76
C LYS A 44 40.83 12.65 25.29
N TYR A 45 41.66 13.00 24.30
CA TYR A 45 41.30 12.89 22.87
C TYR A 45 40.97 11.45 22.42
N LYS A 46 41.69 10.45 22.94
CA LYS A 46 41.38 9.03 22.68
C LYS A 46 40.00 8.63 23.20
N ARG A 47 39.57 9.20 24.34
CA ARG A 47 38.23 8.95 24.90
C ARG A 47 37.15 9.68 24.09
N LEU A 48 37.46 10.86 23.54
CA LEU A 48 36.57 11.59 22.64
C LEU A 48 36.28 10.79 21.37
N THR A 49 37.32 10.31 20.68
CA THR A 49 37.19 9.50 19.45
C THR A 49 36.42 8.20 19.70
N GLN A 50 36.74 7.47 20.77
CA GLN A 50 35.98 6.28 21.17
C GLN A 50 34.50 6.59 21.46
N SER A 51 34.21 7.74 22.07
CA SER A 51 32.85 8.20 22.33
C SER A 51 32.10 8.53 21.03
N THR A 52 32.76 9.21 20.07
CA THR A 52 32.21 9.49 18.73
C THR A 52 31.83 8.20 18.01
N GLU A 53 32.75 7.24 17.94
CA GLU A 53 32.49 5.93 17.32
C GLU A 53 31.39 5.14 18.03
N ALA A 54 31.25 5.30 19.36
CA ALA A 54 30.19 4.66 20.12
C ALA A 54 28.81 5.27 19.84
N VAL A 55 28.72 6.60 19.65
CA VAL A 55 27.49 7.28 19.24
C VAL A 55 27.12 6.87 17.82
N GLU A 56 28.07 6.92 16.87
CA GLU A 56 27.81 6.55 15.47
C GLU A 56 27.39 5.09 15.30
N ARG A 57 28.00 4.16 16.04
CA ARG A 57 27.59 2.76 16.01
C ARG A 57 26.17 2.60 16.57
N ALA A 58 25.84 3.30 17.66
CA ALA A 58 24.51 3.22 18.25
C ALA A 58 23.43 3.79 17.30
N THR A 59 23.71 4.90 16.62
CA THR A 59 22.78 5.48 15.62
C THR A 59 22.59 4.56 14.42
N ARG A 60 23.66 3.98 13.88
CA ARG A 60 23.57 2.99 12.78
C ARG A 60 22.72 1.78 13.16
N LEU A 61 22.98 1.18 14.31
CA LEU A 61 22.20 0.04 14.80
C LEU A 61 20.72 0.39 14.96
N ARG A 62 20.41 1.59 15.48
CA ARG A 62 19.04 2.08 15.61
C ARG A 62 18.35 2.21 14.25
N ASP A 63 19.02 2.77 13.26
CA ASP A 63 18.45 2.93 11.91
C ASP A 63 18.28 1.59 11.19
N GLU A 64 19.23 0.67 11.36
CA GLU A 64 19.11 -0.71 10.89
C GLU A 64 17.89 -1.40 11.51
N GLN A 65 17.72 -1.34 12.83
CA GLN A 65 16.56 -1.92 13.54
C GLN A 65 15.23 -1.30 13.07
N LEU A 66 15.19 0.02 12.87
CA LEU A 66 14.00 0.68 12.34
C LEU A 66 13.68 0.20 10.92
N SER A 67 14.70 0.08 10.06
CA SER A 67 14.52 -0.35 8.68
C SER A 67 14.08 -1.81 8.58
N LEU A 68 14.65 -2.70 9.40
CA LEU A 68 14.31 -4.11 9.47
C LEU A 68 12.90 -4.30 10.04
N GLY A 69 12.58 -3.63 11.15
CA GLY A 69 11.26 -3.66 11.74
C GLY A 69 10.18 -3.18 10.76
N ARG A 70 10.42 -2.07 10.04
CA ARG A 70 9.50 -1.60 8.99
C ARG A 70 9.31 -2.61 7.87
N LYS A 71 10.38 -3.25 7.39
CA LYS A 71 10.28 -4.30 6.36
C LYS A 71 9.48 -5.50 6.84
N GLN A 72 9.68 -5.93 8.09
CA GLN A 72 8.91 -7.03 8.69
C GLN A 72 7.43 -6.67 8.83
N LEU A 73 7.11 -5.46 9.27
CA LEU A 73 5.72 -4.97 9.34
C LEU A 73 5.07 -4.89 7.96
N GLN A 74 5.80 -4.45 6.93
CA GLN A 74 5.29 -4.44 5.55
C GLN A 74 5.04 -5.85 5.02
N LEU A 75 5.93 -6.81 5.31
CA LEU A 75 5.73 -8.20 4.93
C LEU A 75 4.49 -8.79 5.63
N LEU A 76 4.32 -8.50 6.92
CA LEU A 76 3.14 -8.92 7.68
C LEU A 76 1.85 -8.31 7.09
N ASP A 77 1.86 -7.02 6.73
CA ASP A 77 0.73 -6.37 6.06
C ASP A 77 0.40 -7.00 4.70
N ASN A 78 1.42 -7.37 3.92
CA ASN A 78 1.20 -8.07 2.65
C ASN A 78 0.61 -9.47 2.88
N LEU A 79 1.13 -10.23 3.84
CA LEU A 79 0.62 -11.56 4.17
C LEU A 79 -0.83 -11.51 4.66
N THR A 80 -1.20 -10.48 5.42
CA THR A 80 -2.57 -10.33 5.93
C THR A 80 -3.52 -9.95 4.83
N LYS A 81 -3.12 -9.05 3.92
CA LYS A 81 -3.87 -8.76 2.68
C LYS A 81 -4.08 -10.02 1.86
N MET A 82 -3.04 -10.82 1.62
CA MET A 82 -3.16 -12.09 0.88
C MET A 82 -4.11 -13.07 1.58
N LYS A 83 -4.04 -13.18 2.92
CA LYS A 83 -4.95 -14.02 3.71
C LYS A 83 -6.40 -13.53 3.61
N LEU A 84 -6.63 -12.21 3.64
CA LEU A 84 -7.95 -11.61 3.51
C LEU A 84 -8.53 -11.82 2.12
N THR A 85 -7.76 -11.56 1.05
CA THR A 85 -8.16 -11.81 -0.33
C THR A 85 -8.41 -13.30 -0.58
N GLY A 86 -7.52 -14.17 -0.11
CA GLY A 86 -7.71 -15.61 -0.18
C GLY A 86 -9.01 -16.03 0.49
N LYS A 87 -9.29 -15.51 1.71
CA LYS A 87 -10.53 -15.77 2.43
C LYS A 87 -11.77 -15.27 1.68
N GLN A 88 -11.73 -14.08 1.09
CA GLN A 88 -12.83 -13.56 0.27
C GLN A 88 -13.14 -14.52 -0.88
N ASN A 89 -12.10 -14.93 -1.62
CA ASN A 89 -12.24 -15.91 -2.70
C ASN A 89 -12.82 -17.24 -2.20
N TYR A 90 -12.39 -17.72 -1.03
CA TYR A 90 -12.96 -18.93 -0.42
C TYR A 90 -14.44 -18.75 -0.04
N THR A 91 -14.82 -17.62 0.56
CA THR A 91 -16.22 -17.36 0.92
C THR A 91 -17.12 -17.22 -0.31
N GLU A 92 -16.61 -16.62 -1.39
CA GLU A 92 -17.32 -16.51 -2.66
C GLU A 92 -17.47 -17.88 -3.34
N ALA A 93 -16.41 -18.70 -3.33
CA ALA A 93 -16.46 -20.05 -3.85
C ALA A 93 -17.42 -20.94 -3.04
N GLU A 94 -17.42 -20.83 -1.70
CA GLU A 94 -18.35 -21.56 -0.83
C GLU A 94 -19.80 -21.12 -1.10
N PHE A 95 -20.04 -19.81 -1.24
CA PHE A 95 -21.34 -19.27 -1.60
C PHE A 95 -21.82 -19.84 -2.95
N ALA A 96 -20.98 -19.73 -4.00
CA ALA A 96 -21.31 -20.23 -5.33
C ALA A 96 -21.59 -21.73 -5.34
N THR A 97 -20.79 -22.52 -4.62
CA THR A 97 -20.94 -23.98 -4.54
C THR A 97 -22.27 -24.35 -3.88
N ARG A 98 -22.57 -23.79 -2.71
CA ARG A 98 -23.83 -24.09 -1.99
C ARG A 98 -25.06 -23.59 -2.75
N MET A 99 -24.96 -22.42 -3.41
CA MET A 99 -26.05 -21.92 -4.26
C MET A 99 -26.29 -22.84 -5.46
N ALA A 100 -25.23 -23.32 -6.12
CA ALA A 100 -25.35 -24.25 -7.24
C ALA A 100 -25.93 -25.60 -6.79
N GLU A 101 -25.47 -26.15 -5.65
CA GLU A 101 -26.04 -27.37 -5.08
C GLU A 101 -27.54 -27.20 -4.79
N ARG A 102 -27.93 -26.08 -4.18
CA ARG A 102 -29.34 -25.79 -3.89
C ARG A 102 -30.17 -25.61 -5.17
N GLU A 103 -29.63 -24.89 -6.15
CA GLU A 103 -30.29 -24.67 -7.44
C GLU A 103 -30.49 -25.98 -8.20
N THR A 104 -29.49 -26.86 -8.23
CA THR A 104 -29.62 -28.17 -8.90
C THR A 104 -30.68 -29.04 -8.23
N ALA A 105 -30.76 -29.03 -6.89
CA ALA A 105 -31.79 -29.73 -6.13
C ALA A 105 -33.20 -29.17 -6.41
N GLU A 106 -33.34 -27.85 -6.41
CA GLU A 106 -34.62 -27.17 -6.66
C GLU A 106 -35.09 -27.36 -8.12
N ASN A 107 -34.17 -27.24 -9.09
CA ASN A 107 -34.45 -27.53 -10.49
C ASN A 107 -34.86 -29.00 -10.70
N ALA A 108 -34.23 -29.94 -10.00
CA ALA A 108 -34.63 -31.33 -10.04
C ALA A 108 -36.04 -31.54 -9.45
N ARG A 109 -36.40 -30.81 -8.38
CA ARG A 109 -37.76 -30.81 -7.80
C ARG A 109 -38.78 -30.27 -8.80
N LEU A 110 -38.52 -29.11 -9.40
CA LEU A 110 -39.40 -28.47 -10.38
C LEU A 110 -39.61 -29.36 -11.62
N ARG A 111 -38.56 -29.99 -12.15
CA ARG A 111 -38.67 -30.97 -13.25
C ARG A 111 -39.50 -32.21 -12.91
N LYS A 112 -39.54 -32.62 -11.63
CA LYS A 112 -40.42 -33.72 -11.20
C LYS A 112 -41.87 -33.26 -11.16
N LEU A 113 -42.13 -32.06 -10.63
CA LEU A 113 -43.45 -31.45 -10.59
C LEU A 113 -44.01 -31.19 -11.98
N GLU A 114 -43.21 -30.63 -12.88
CA GLU A 114 -43.59 -30.38 -14.28
C GLU A 114 -44.02 -31.68 -14.96
N ARG A 115 -43.24 -32.76 -14.81
CA ARG A 115 -43.60 -34.07 -15.37
C ARG A 115 -44.89 -34.63 -14.77
N ALA A 116 -45.15 -34.41 -13.49
CA ALA A 116 -46.42 -34.79 -12.86
C ALA A 116 -47.58 -33.95 -13.40
N ALA A 117 -47.40 -32.64 -13.52
CA ALA A 117 -48.40 -31.72 -14.06
C ALA A 117 -48.76 -32.04 -15.51
N ILE A 118 -47.77 -32.37 -16.36
CA ILE A 118 -47.99 -32.82 -17.73
C ILE A 118 -48.82 -34.11 -17.76
N ARG A 119 -48.46 -35.11 -16.96
CA ARG A 119 -49.22 -36.38 -16.89
C ARG A 119 -50.66 -36.16 -16.45
N GLU A 120 -50.89 -35.30 -15.47
CA GLU A 120 -52.23 -34.97 -15.00
C GLU A 120 -53.03 -34.21 -16.06
N ALA A 121 -52.41 -33.25 -16.76
CA ALA A 121 -53.05 -32.51 -17.85
C ALA A 121 -53.39 -33.42 -19.04
N ASP A 122 -52.48 -34.31 -19.42
CA ASP A 122 -52.70 -35.30 -20.48
C ASP A 122 -53.83 -36.27 -20.10
N ALA A 123 -53.89 -36.73 -18.84
CA ALA A 123 -54.97 -37.58 -18.36
C ALA A 123 -56.33 -36.86 -18.37
N GLN A 124 -56.35 -35.57 -18.04
CA GLN A 124 -57.57 -34.75 -18.06
C GLN A 124 -58.08 -34.51 -19.48
N LEU A 125 -57.18 -34.36 -20.45
CA LEU A 125 -57.49 -34.07 -21.86
C LEU A 125 -57.54 -35.31 -22.76
N ALA A 126 -57.30 -36.51 -22.22
CA ALA A 126 -57.33 -37.75 -23.00
C ALA A 126 -58.66 -37.95 -23.72
N LYS A 127 -59.78 -37.73 -23.02
CA LYS A 127 -61.13 -37.86 -23.60
C LYS A 127 -61.40 -36.83 -24.69
N ASP A 128 -60.93 -35.59 -24.50
CA ASP A 128 -61.09 -34.52 -25.49
C ASP A 128 -60.29 -34.84 -26.77
N LYS A 129 -59.11 -35.43 -26.61
CA LYS A 129 -58.28 -35.89 -27.74
C LYS A 129 -58.95 -37.03 -28.49
N ASP A 130 -59.47 -38.03 -27.79
CA ASP A 130 -60.19 -39.15 -28.40
C ASP A 130 -61.45 -38.66 -29.13
N ALA A 131 -62.17 -37.68 -28.56
CA ALA A 131 -63.34 -37.09 -29.21
C ALA A 131 -63.01 -36.39 -30.54
N VAL A 132 -61.88 -35.67 -30.62
CA VAL A 132 -61.40 -35.08 -31.87
C VAL A 132 -61.08 -36.16 -32.91
N GLU A 133 -60.37 -37.22 -32.51
CA GLU A 133 -60.06 -38.33 -33.43
C GLU A 133 -61.32 -39.00 -33.98
N GLU A 134 -62.31 -39.27 -33.13
CA GLU A 134 -63.56 -39.91 -33.55
C GLU A 134 -64.37 -39.05 -34.54
N VAL A 135 -64.37 -37.71 -34.40
CA VAL A 135 -65.03 -36.79 -35.33
C VAL A 135 -64.41 -36.85 -36.73
N TYR A 136 -63.08 -36.90 -36.83
CA TYR A 136 -62.36 -36.81 -38.11
C TYR A 136 -62.05 -38.16 -38.77
N ARG A 137 -62.12 -39.27 -38.02
CA ARG A 137 -61.76 -40.61 -38.50
C ARG A 137 -62.56 -41.06 -39.71
N LEU A 138 -63.90 -40.99 -39.65
CA LEU A 138 -64.76 -41.43 -40.75
C LEU A 138 -64.65 -40.55 -42.00
N PRO A 139 -64.69 -39.20 -41.92
CA PRO A 139 -64.46 -38.33 -43.08
C PRO A 139 -63.15 -38.62 -43.81
N ILE A 140 -62.03 -38.74 -43.08
CA ILE A 140 -60.71 -39.00 -43.67
C ILE A 140 -60.68 -40.36 -44.37
N VAL A 141 -61.19 -41.42 -43.74
CA VAL A 141 -61.24 -42.75 -44.32
C VAL A 141 -62.10 -42.77 -45.58
N ASN A 142 -63.28 -42.13 -45.54
CA ASN A 142 -64.18 -42.05 -46.69
C ASN A 142 -63.53 -41.32 -47.89
N LEU A 143 -62.84 -40.21 -47.64
CA LEU A 143 -62.15 -39.45 -48.70
C LEU A 143 -60.98 -40.25 -49.30
N ARG A 144 -60.22 -40.98 -48.49
CA ARG A 144 -59.15 -41.87 -48.97
C ARG A 144 -59.68 -43.02 -49.83
N ILE A 145 -60.74 -43.69 -49.38
CA ILE A 145 -61.39 -44.76 -50.15
C ILE A 145 -61.89 -44.22 -51.50
N LYS A 146 -62.52 -43.04 -51.53
CA LYS A 146 -62.96 -42.40 -52.79
C LYS A 146 -61.78 -42.16 -53.74
N LEU A 147 -60.63 -41.69 -53.25
CA LEU A 147 -59.44 -41.47 -54.08
C LEU A 147 -58.84 -42.76 -54.66
N GLU A 148 -58.96 -43.89 -53.96
CA GLU A 148 -58.37 -45.17 -54.37
C GLU A 148 -59.33 -46.01 -55.25
N SER A 149 -60.63 -46.02 -54.92
CA SER A 149 -61.60 -46.98 -55.50
C SER A 149 -62.41 -46.43 -56.67
N VAL A 150 -62.52 -45.10 -56.81
CA VAL A 150 -63.40 -44.49 -57.82
C VAL A 150 -62.57 -43.95 -58.98
N LYS A 151 -62.85 -44.43 -60.20
CA LYS A 151 -62.29 -43.83 -61.42
C LYS A 151 -62.92 -42.43 -61.61
N MET A 152 -62.09 -41.41 -61.53
CA MET A 152 -62.50 -40.00 -61.56
C MET A 152 -61.66 -39.20 -62.56
N THR A 153 -62.21 -38.10 -63.05
CA THR A 153 -61.46 -37.14 -63.89
C THR A 153 -60.39 -36.42 -63.08
N THR A 154 -59.38 -35.86 -63.74
CA THR A 154 -58.27 -35.14 -63.08
C THR A 154 -58.77 -33.97 -62.21
N SER A 155 -59.81 -33.26 -62.65
CA SER A 155 -60.41 -32.16 -61.89
C SER A 155 -61.16 -32.63 -60.64
N ALA A 156 -61.95 -33.70 -60.76
CA ALA A 156 -62.65 -34.31 -59.62
C ALA A 156 -61.66 -34.87 -58.59
N ARG A 157 -60.54 -35.47 -59.05
CA ARG A 157 -59.46 -35.93 -58.18
C ARG A 157 -58.81 -34.79 -57.40
N ALA A 158 -58.50 -33.69 -58.08
CA ALA A 158 -57.93 -32.51 -57.41
C ALA A 158 -58.87 -31.94 -56.34
N ALA A 159 -60.19 -31.95 -56.58
CA ALA A 159 -61.18 -31.50 -55.60
C ALA A 159 -61.21 -32.38 -54.34
N VAL A 160 -61.22 -33.70 -54.49
CA VAL A 160 -61.22 -34.64 -53.35
C VAL A 160 -59.90 -34.59 -52.57
N VAL A 161 -58.77 -34.37 -53.25
CA VAL A 161 -57.47 -34.16 -52.57
C VAL A 161 -57.50 -32.88 -51.73
N LYS A 162 -58.06 -31.80 -52.25
CA LYS A 162 -58.19 -30.55 -51.50
C LYS A 162 -59.10 -30.71 -50.28
N GLU A 163 -60.24 -31.39 -50.44
CA GLU A 163 -61.15 -31.67 -49.31
C GLU A 163 -60.46 -32.52 -48.23
N LEU A 164 -59.64 -33.50 -48.62
CA LEU A 164 -58.85 -34.28 -47.68
C LEU A 164 -57.83 -33.41 -46.92
N ASP A 165 -57.15 -32.49 -47.61
CA ASP A 165 -56.21 -31.55 -47.02
C ASP A 165 -56.90 -30.62 -46.01
N ASP A 166 -58.04 -30.04 -46.38
CA ASP A 166 -58.85 -29.17 -45.52
C ASP A 166 -59.29 -29.91 -44.24
N VAL A 167 -59.71 -31.16 -44.35
CA VAL A 167 -60.12 -32.01 -43.20
C VAL A 167 -58.93 -32.36 -42.31
N LEU A 168 -57.76 -32.65 -42.89
CA LEU A 168 -56.53 -32.91 -42.13
C LEU A 168 -56.07 -31.66 -41.38
N GLN A 169 -56.12 -30.50 -42.04
CA GLN A 169 -55.76 -29.22 -41.42
C GLN A 169 -56.73 -28.84 -40.29
N ALA A 170 -58.04 -29.08 -40.47
CA ALA A 170 -59.03 -28.88 -39.41
C ALA A 170 -58.73 -29.73 -38.17
N ARG A 171 -58.40 -31.02 -38.37
CA ARG A 171 -57.98 -31.92 -37.28
C ARG A 171 -56.73 -31.43 -36.56
N GLU A 172 -55.72 -30.97 -37.29
CA GLU A 172 -54.49 -30.43 -36.71
C GLU A 172 -54.76 -29.17 -35.87
N ASN A 173 -55.64 -28.29 -36.34
CA ASN A 173 -56.04 -27.10 -35.61
C ASN A 173 -56.74 -27.44 -34.28
N ASP A 174 -57.63 -28.43 -34.28
CA ASP A 174 -58.33 -28.88 -33.07
C ASP A 174 -57.38 -29.55 -32.07
N LEU A 175 -56.47 -30.40 -32.55
CA LEU A 175 -55.41 -30.99 -31.73
C LEU A 175 -54.46 -29.92 -31.17
N ALA A 176 -54.15 -28.88 -31.94
CA ALA A 176 -53.37 -27.73 -31.48
C ALA A 176 -54.12 -26.94 -30.39
N GLY A 177 -55.45 -26.83 -30.50
CA GLY A 177 -56.31 -26.25 -29.45
C GLY A 177 -56.22 -27.04 -28.13
N ILE A 178 -56.23 -28.38 -28.21
CA ILE A 178 -56.04 -29.25 -27.04
C ILE A 178 -54.64 -29.09 -26.45
N ALA A 179 -53.60 -29.02 -27.30
CA ALA A 179 -52.23 -28.82 -26.84
C ALA A 179 -52.05 -27.46 -26.12
N ARG A 180 -52.74 -26.40 -26.58
CA ARG A 180 -52.77 -25.09 -25.89
C ARG A 180 -53.42 -25.21 -24.52
N LYS A 181 -54.58 -25.85 -24.42
CA LYS A 181 -55.25 -26.11 -23.14
C LYS A 181 -54.37 -26.92 -22.18
N ARG A 182 -53.64 -27.92 -22.69
CA ARG A 182 -52.67 -28.70 -21.90
C ARG A 182 -51.60 -27.79 -21.30
N ASN A 183 -50.99 -26.93 -22.13
CA ASN A 183 -49.95 -26.01 -21.66
C ASN A 183 -50.51 -25.03 -20.63
N GLU A 184 -51.71 -24.48 -20.84
CA GLU A 184 -52.35 -23.59 -19.86
C GLU A 184 -52.60 -24.26 -18.50
N LEU A 185 -52.96 -25.55 -18.49
CA LEU A 185 -53.14 -26.30 -17.25
C LEU A 185 -51.81 -26.53 -16.52
N VAL A 186 -50.75 -26.86 -17.28
CA VAL A 186 -49.40 -27.01 -16.73
C VAL A 186 -48.88 -25.69 -16.18
N ASP A 187 -49.02 -24.59 -16.94
CA ASP A 187 -48.56 -23.26 -16.55
C ASP A 187 -49.28 -22.78 -15.28
N LYS A 188 -50.61 -22.98 -15.18
CA LYS A 188 -51.38 -22.63 -13.98
C LYS A 188 -50.90 -23.40 -12.74
N LYS A 189 -50.48 -24.65 -12.89
CA LYS A 189 -49.95 -25.46 -11.78
C LYS A 189 -48.51 -25.09 -11.42
N MET A 190 -47.67 -24.80 -12.42
CA MET A 190 -46.26 -24.50 -12.22
C MET A 190 -46.00 -23.07 -11.75
N ALA A 191 -46.82 -22.09 -12.16
CA ALA A 191 -46.65 -20.69 -11.81
C ALA A 191 -46.45 -20.42 -10.28
N PRO A 192 -47.30 -20.93 -9.36
CA PRO A 192 -47.08 -20.71 -7.93
C PRO A 192 -45.81 -21.41 -7.41
N GLU A 193 -45.47 -22.59 -7.92
CA GLU A 193 -44.27 -23.33 -7.53
C GLU A 193 -42.98 -22.62 -7.96
N MET A 194 -42.98 -22.01 -9.15
CA MET A 194 -41.85 -21.21 -9.64
C MET A 194 -41.63 -19.97 -8.77
N VAL A 195 -42.71 -19.28 -8.37
CA VAL A 195 -42.64 -18.12 -7.47
C VAL A 195 -42.13 -18.55 -6.09
N ALA A 196 -42.63 -19.65 -5.55
CA ALA A 196 -42.18 -20.19 -4.26
C ALA A 196 -40.71 -20.61 -4.30
N ALA A 197 -40.27 -21.28 -5.37
CA ALA A 197 -38.88 -21.66 -5.58
C ALA A 197 -37.96 -20.44 -5.64
N HIS A 198 -38.30 -19.42 -6.45
CA HIS A 198 -37.52 -18.18 -6.52
C HIS A 198 -37.41 -17.48 -5.16
N LYS A 199 -38.52 -17.41 -4.41
CA LYS A 199 -38.52 -16.83 -3.07
C LYS A 199 -37.62 -17.61 -2.11
N SER A 200 -37.77 -18.95 -2.08
CA SER A 200 -36.93 -19.80 -1.22
C SER A 200 -35.45 -19.68 -1.55
N MET A 201 -35.08 -19.59 -2.84
CA MET A 201 -33.70 -19.38 -3.27
C MET A 201 -33.17 -18.01 -2.84
N ALA A 202 -33.99 -16.95 -2.94
CA ALA A 202 -33.61 -15.61 -2.50
C ALA A 202 -33.41 -15.51 -0.99
N ASP A 203 -34.30 -16.15 -0.21
CA ASP A 203 -34.20 -16.20 1.25
C ASP A 203 -32.97 -17.00 1.68
N TYR A 204 -32.73 -18.17 1.05
CA TYR A 204 -31.53 -18.98 1.29
C TYR A 204 -30.24 -18.22 0.97
N ALA A 205 -30.20 -17.47 -0.15
CA ALA A 205 -29.05 -16.66 -0.52
C ALA A 205 -28.73 -15.59 0.55
N LYS A 206 -29.76 -14.92 1.10
CA LYS A 206 -29.59 -13.92 2.16
C LYS A 206 -29.08 -14.54 3.47
N GLU A 207 -29.66 -15.66 3.88
CA GLU A 207 -29.23 -16.39 5.08
C GLU A 207 -27.78 -16.86 4.94
N LEU A 208 -27.44 -17.45 3.80
CA LEU A 208 -26.09 -17.93 3.54
C LEU A 208 -25.08 -16.78 3.51
N GLN A 209 -25.42 -15.65 2.88
CA GLN A 209 -24.57 -14.47 2.88
C GLN A 209 -24.35 -13.94 4.30
N ALA A 210 -25.39 -13.90 5.14
CA ALA A 210 -25.27 -13.50 6.54
C ALA A 210 -24.40 -14.47 7.35
N GLU A 211 -24.54 -15.78 7.15
CA GLU A 211 -23.72 -16.81 7.80
C GLU A 211 -22.24 -16.66 7.45
N LEU A 212 -21.93 -16.51 6.15
CA LEU A 212 -20.56 -16.36 5.65
C LEU A 212 -19.94 -15.04 6.10
N LEU A 213 -20.70 -13.94 6.13
CA LEU A 213 -20.25 -12.65 6.67
C LEU A 213 -20.00 -12.71 8.18
N GLY A 214 -20.84 -13.39 8.96
CA GLY A 214 -20.63 -13.58 10.39
C GLY A 214 -19.32 -14.32 10.69
N LYS A 215 -19.07 -15.42 9.96
CA LYS A 215 -17.79 -16.16 10.01
C LYS A 215 -16.60 -15.32 9.53
N SER A 216 -16.83 -14.41 8.58
CA SER A 216 -15.76 -13.57 8.04
C SER A 216 -15.30 -12.53 9.06
N MET A 217 -16.25 -11.81 9.67
CA MET A 217 -16.04 -10.74 10.65
C MET A 217 -15.40 -11.21 11.95
N GLY A 218 -15.85 -12.34 12.52
CA GLY A 218 -15.32 -12.84 13.80
C GLY A 218 -13.80 -13.07 13.79
N ILE A 219 -13.27 -13.59 12.68
CA ILE A 219 -11.83 -13.87 12.50
C ILE A 219 -11.05 -12.61 12.09
N GLN A 220 -11.67 -11.69 11.33
CA GLN A 220 -11.05 -10.42 10.95
C GLN A 220 -10.76 -9.56 12.18
N GLY A 221 -11.71 -9.48 13.12
CA GLY A 221 -11.52 -8.75 14.38
C GLY A 221 -10.30 -9.25 15.16
N THR A 222 -10.15 -10.56 15.32
CA THR A 222 -9.02 -11.16 16.04
C THR A 222 -7.68 -10.90 15.34
N THR A 223 -7.65 -11.00 14.01
CA THR A 223 -6.42 -10.83 13.22
C THR A 223 -5.96 -9.36 13.23
N ALA A 224 -6.90 -8.42 13.09
CA ALA A 224 -6.61 -6.99 13.10
C ALA A 224 -6.04 -6.53 14.46
N GLU A 225 -6.56 -7.06 15.57
CA GLU A 225 -6.12 -6.68 16.90
C GLU A 225 -4.70 -7.16 17.22
N GLN A 226 -4.32 -8.36 16.76
CA GLN A 226 -2.95 -8.87 16.89
C GLN A 226 -1.94 -8.06 16.07
N LEU A 227 -2.33 -7.56 14.89
CA LEU A 227 -1.43 -6.80 14.01
C LEU A 227 -1.12 -5.38 14.52
N LYS A 228 -1.99 -4.78 15.32
CA LYS A 228 -1.76 -3.46 15.92
C LYS A 228 -0.63 -3.46 16.95
N GLN A 229 -0.27 -4.62 17.51
CA GLN A 229 0.75 -4.72 18.55
C GLN A 229 2.17 -4.53 17.99
N GLY A 230 2.45 -5.03 16.78
CA GLY A 230 3.78 -4.97 16.17
C GLY A 230 4.34 -3.54 15.99
N PRO A 231 3.61 -2.59 15.37
CA PRO A 231 4.07 -1.21 15.24
C PRO A 231 4.34 -0.52 16.59
N ALA A 232 3.47 -0.73 17.57
CA ALA A 232 3.61 -0.14 18.90
C ALA A 232 4.84 -0.70 19.66
N GLU A 233 5.16 -1.98 19.48
CA GLU A 233 6.37 -2.57 20.06
C GLU A 233 7.64 -2.07 19.38
N LEU A 234 7.63 -1.93 18.04
CA LEU A 234 8.76 -1.34 17.32
C LEU A 234 9.02 0.10 17.74
N GLU A 235 7.98 0.92 17.87
CA GLU A 235 8.13 2.30 18.36
C GLU A 235 8.72 2.37 19.77
N LYS A 236 8.25 1.51 20.69
CA LYS A 236 8.82 1.42 22.04
C LYS A 236 10.30 1.03 22.02
N LEU A 237 10.68 0.05 21.19
CA LEU A 237 12.07 -0.37 21.04
C LEU A 237 12.93 0.80 20.53
N ILE A 238 12.50 1.47 19.46
CA ILE A 238 13.25 2.59 18.87
C ILE A 238 13.36 3.76 19.84
N ALA A 239 12.28 4.11 20.54
CA ALA A 239 12.32 5.15 21.58
C ALA A 239 13.31 4.81 22.71
N SER A 240 13.42 3.53 23.08
CA SER A 240 14.41 3.08 24.08
C SER A 240 15.85 3.22 23.57
N MET A 241 16.09 2.97 22.28
CA MET A 241 17.41 3.16 21.64
C MET A 241 17.74 4.65 21.52
N ASP A 242 16.78 5.48 21.14
CA ASP A 242 16.93 6.94 21.03
C ASP A 242 17.34 7.53 22.39
N LYS A 243 16.70 7.11 23.48
CA LYS A 243 17.09 7.52 24.84
C LYS A 243 18.53 7.12 25.19
N GLN A 244 18.98 5.92 24.79
CA GLN A 244 20.36 5.48 25.02
C GLN A 244 21.37 6.27 24.17
N ILE A 245 21.01 6.60 22.93
CA ILE A 245 21.82 7.44 22.03
C ILE A 245 21.94 8.84 22.62
N ASP A 246 20.85 9.43 23.12
CA ASP A 246 20.87 10.76 23.72
C ASP A 246 21.77 10.83 24.96
N LEU A 247 21.73 9.80 25.81
CA LEU A 247 22.65 9.71 26.96
C LEU A 247 24.12 9.64 26.51
N LYS A 248 24.42 8.87 25.45
CA LYS A 248 25.77 8.78 24.88
C LYS A 248 26.20 10.12 24.27
N LYS A 249 25.30 10.82 23.55
CA LYS A 249 25.54 12.16 23.00
C LYS A 249 25.80 13.18 24.11
N GLN A 250 24.96 13.24 25.13
CA GLN A 250 25.19 14.13 26.27
C GLN A 250 26.54 13.87 26.96
N SER A 251 26.94 12.60 27.11
CA SER A 251 28.26 12.27 27.65
C SER A 251 29.40 12.64 26.69
N HIS A 252 29.18 12.55 25.38
CA HIS A 252 30.12 12.99 24.35
C HIS A 252 30.30 14.51 24.38
N ASP A 253 29.20 15.25 24.38
CA ASP A 253 29.18 16.71 24.37
C ASP A 253 29.83 17.28 25.63
N LYS A 254 29.52 16.74 26.82
CA LYS A 254 30.21 17.12 28.07
C LYS A 254 31.72 16.89 28.01
N LEU A 255 32.15 15.81 27.35
CA LEU A 255 33.57 15.49 27.21
C LEU A 255 34.25 16.43 26.19
N LEU A 256 33.56 16.78 25.10
CA LEU A 256 34.00 17.75 24.11
C LEU A 256 34.09 19.16 24.71
N ASP A 257 33.10 19.58 25.49
CA ASP A 257 33.07 20.87 26.20
C ASP A 257 34.19 20.95 27.23
N SER A 258 34.44 19.88 28.00
CA SER A 258 35.59 19.82 28.91
C SER A 258 36.91 19.99 28.15
N ILE A 259 37.10 19.29 27.04
CA ILE A 259 38.32 19.42 26.23
C ILE A 259 38.46 20.84 25.68
N ASN A 260 37.38 21.44 25.18
CA ASN A 260 37.40 22.80 24.66
C ASN A 260 37.72 23.82 25.76
N SER A 261 37.14 23.67 26.95
CA SER A 261 37.42 24.54 28.10
C SER A 261 38.87 24.39 28.59
N ASP A 262 39.40 23.17 28.59
CA ASP A 262 40.81 22.88 28.92
C ASP A 262 41.75 23.58 27.91
N ILE A 263 41.45 23.52 26.60
CA ILE A 263 42.20 24.21 25.53
C ILE A 263 42.09 25.74 25.66
N GLU A 264 40.90 26.27 25.91
CA GLU A 264 40.70 27.72 26.12
C GLU A 264 41.46 28.24 27.34
N SER A 265 41.53 27.45 28.41
CA SER A 265 42.27 27.79 29.62
C SER A 265 43.78 27.78 29.37
N ALA A 266 44.29 26.78 28.66
CA ALA A 266 45.69 26.73 28.23
C ALA A 266 46.04 27.92 27.32
N LEU A 267 45.16 28.24 26.36
CA LEU A 267 45.31 29.39 25.48
C LEU A 267 45.35 30.72 26.25
N LYS A 268 44.45 30.92 27.23
CA LYS A 268 44.46 32.10 28.10
C LYS A 268 45.77 32.24 28.88
N LYS A 269 46.33 31.16 29.41
CA LYS A 269 47.64 31.20 30.10
C LYS A 269 48.75 31.65 29.15
N VAL A 270 48.83 31.06 27.96
CA VAL A 270 49.84 31.41 26.95
C VAL A 270 49.70 32.88 26.50
N THR A 271 48.47 33.38 26.37
CA THR A 271 48.22 34.76 25.92
C THR A 271 48.40 35.82 27.00
N LEU A 272 48.12 35.50 28.28
CA LEU A 272 48.41 36.34 29.45
C LEU A 272 49.90 36.65 29.59
N HIS A 273 50.76 35.67 29.32
CA HIS A 273 52.21 35.85 29.38
C HIS A 273 52.79 36.70 28.24
N LYS A 274 52.09 36.79 27.09
CA LYS A 274 52.62 37.39 25.85
C LYS A 274 51.86 38.63 25.35
N LYS A 275 50.81 39.10 26.05
CA LYS A 275 50.03 40.33 25.76
C LYS A 275 49.41 40.39 24.34
N TYR A 276 48.81 39.29 23.86
CA TYR A 276 48.10 39.28 22.57
C TYR A 276 46.72 39.97 22.66
N VAL A 277 46.32 40.69 21.59
CA VAL A 277 45.10 41.52 21.57
C VAL A 277 43.90 40.80 20.93
N LEU A 278 44.13 39.87 20.01
CA LEU A 278 43.09 39.09 19.34
C LEU A 278 43.58 37.66 19.10
N VAL A 279 42.76 36.66 19.42
CA VAL A 279 43.06 35.25 19.12
C VAL A 279 42.05 34.71 18.13
N LEU A 280 42.53 34.16 17.02
CA LEU A 280 41.68 33.55 16.00
C LEU A 280 41.74 32.02 16.13
N LYS A 281 40.57 31.41 16.34
CA LYS A 281 40.39 29.94 16.30
C LYS A 281 40.24 29.53 14.83
N ASP A 282 41.23 28.83 14.32
CA ASP A 282 41.34 28.34 12.93
C ASP A 282 41.32 29.45 11.87
N VAL A 283 42.45 29.60 11.16
CA VAL A 283 42.63 30.65 10.16
C VAL A 283 42.34 30.10 8.75
N LYS A 284 41.32 30.67 8.09
CA LYS A 284 40.95 30.38 6.69
C LYS A 284 41.35 31.48 5.69
N ALA A 285 41.99 32.55 6.16
CA ALA A 285 42.44 33.69 5.36
C ALA A 285 43.92 33.99 5.64
N ASN A 286 44.62 34.65 4.72
CA ASN A 286 46.05 34.93 4.90
C ASN A 286 46.24 36.15 5.82
N ILE A 287 46.48 35.91 7.11
CA ILE A 287 46.62 36.97 8.14
C ILE A 287 48.00 36.84 8.78
N SER A 288 48.71 37.95 8.96
CA SER A 288 49.99 38.02 9.67
C SER A 288 49.77 37.99 11.19
N GLY A 289 49.66 36.78 11.75
CA GLY A 289 49.58 36.52 13.20
C GLY A 289 50.68 35.59 13.69
N VAL A 290 50.94 35.62 15.00
CA VAL A 290 51.90 34.72 15.67
C VAL A 290 51.22 33.37 15.96
N ASP A 291 51.74 32.28 15.41
CA ASP A 291 51.25 30.93 15.71
C ASP A 291 51.64 30.55 17.15
N VAL A 292 50.63 30.26 17.99
CA VAL A 292 50.81 29.85 19.38
C VAL A 292 50.45 28.38 19.61
N THR A 293 50.21 27.61 18.54
CA THR A 293 49.70 26.24 18.60
C THR A 293 50.60 25.29 19.39
N ASP A 294 51.91 25.34 19.17
CA ASP A 294 52.85 24.43 19.85
C ASP A 294 53.04 24.78 21.34
N ASP A 295 52.96 26.07 21.70
CA ASP A 295 52.98 26.54 23.09
C ASP A 295 51.72 26.05 23.85
N VAL A 296 50.55 26.18 23.22
CA VAL A 296 49.28 25.72 23.80
C VAL A 296 49.23 24.20 23.88
N CYS A 297 49.74 23.47 22.88
CA CYS A 297 49.86 22.01 22.92
C CYS A 297 50.77 21.52 24.06
N THR A 298 51.82 22.27 24.39
CA THR A 298 52.72 21.94 25.50
C THR A 298 52.01 22.11 26.84
N GLU A 299 51.28 23.22 27.02
CA GLU A 299 50.49 23.46 28.23
C GLU A 299 49.34 22.45 28.39
N ILE A 300 48.66 22.06 27.30
CA ILE A 300 47.60 21.04 27.31
C ILE A 300 48.12 19.66 27.77
N LYS A 301 49.32 19.27 27.34
CA LYS A 301 49.92 18.00 27.75
C LYS A 301 50.25 17.98 29.24
N ASN A 302 50.53 19.15 29.83
CA ASN A 302 50.81 19.29 31.25
C ASN A 302 49.56 19.21 32.15
N ILE A 303 48.34 19.29 31.58
CA ILE A 303 47.06 19.14 32.32
C ILE A 303 46.86 17.70 32.83
N ALA A 304 47.60 16.73 32.29
CA ALA A 304 47.53 15.32 32.70
C ALA A 304 48.51 14.92 33.82
N ASN A 305 49.44 15.80 34.23
CA ASN A 305 50.38 15.56 35.32
C ASN A 305 49.88 16.16 36.63
#